data_AF-A0A6I4IFR8-F1
#
_entry.id   AF-A0A6I4IFR8-F1
#
_cell.length_a   1.000
_cell.length_b   1.000
_cell.length_c   1.000
_cell.angle_alpha   90.00
_cell.angle_beta   90.00
_cell.angle_gamma   90.00
#
_symmetry.space_group_name_H-M   'P 1'
#
loop_
_entity.id
_entity.type
_entity.pdbx_description
1 polymer ?
#
loop_
_entity_poly.entity_id
_entity_poly.type
_entity_poly.pdbx_seq_one_letter_code
_entity_poly.pdbx_strand_id
1 'polypeptide(L)'
;MDGQIVAILIVFSFFSFIFLLIVRYLLLPLFMRPILLQSEILTFLNNKQLIYREHHAIGQKQTVTPELSFYQKITSISSYFIIIGYSKENDTFQVFYAIVTKNIAIPFSFPKNKKRSIHFIEETNLNVLNTWIVNQKEIIEINNFCPACGNKTNPQNQKCTSCGLAYI
;
A
#
# COMPACT_ATOMS: atom_id res chain seq x y z
N MET A 1 -52.78 19.98 -16.50
CA MET A 1 -52.11 18.94 -15.70
C MET A 1 -50.62 18.82 -16.03
N ASP A 2 -50.16 19.38 -17.15
CA ASP A 2 -48.80 19.13 -17.67
C ASP A 2 -47.71 19.91 -16.93
N GLY A 3 -47.99 21.13 -16.45
CA GLY A 3 -47.00 21.95 -15.73
C GLY A 3 -46.58 21.38 -14.36
N GLN A 4 -47.49 20.69 -13.66
CA GLN A 4 -47.18 20.05 -12.37
C GLN A 4 -46.29 18.81 -12.56
N ILE A 5 -46.52 18.03 -13.62
CA ILE A 5 -45.71 16.86 -13.95
C ILE A 5 -44.27 17.30 -14.28
N VAL A 6 -44.12 18.37 -15.07
CA VAL A 6 -42.80 18.92 -15.40
C VAL A 6 -42.06 19.41 -14.16
N ALA A 7 -42.74 20.10 -13.24
CA ALA A 7 -42.13 20.54 -11.99
C ALA A 7 -41.66 19.36 -11.11
N ILE A 8 -42.46 18.30 -10.99
CA ILE A 8 -42.10 17.09 -10.24
C ILE A 8 -40.87 16.42 -10.87
N LEU A 9 -40.82 16.31 -12.20
CA LEU A 9 -39.67 15.73 -12.91
C LEU A 9 -38.39 16.54 -12.70
N ILE A 10 -38.46 17.87 -12.68
CA ILE A 10 -37.30 18.75 -12.43
C ILE A 10 -36.76 18.51 -11.01
N VAL A 11 -37.65 18.50 -10.02
CA VAL A 11 -37.26 18.28 -8.61
C VAL A 11 -36.65 16.90 -8.43
N PHE A 12 -37.27 15.86 -9.01
CA PHE A 12 -36.74 14.50 -8.96
C PHE A 12 -35.36 14.38 -9.63
N SER A 13 -35.19 14.99 -10.80
CA SER A 13 -33.90 15.04 -11.52
C SER A 13 -32.80 15.69 -10.68
N PHE A 14 -33.12 16.81 -10.01
CA PHE A 14 -32.18 17.51 -9.14
C PHE A 14 -31.73 16.64 -7.95
N PHE A 15 -32.66 16.00 -7.23
CA PHE A 15 -32.32 15.10 -6.13
C PHE A 15 -31.56 13.86 -6.61
N SER A 16 -31.93 13.30 -7.76
CA SER A 16 -31.21 12.17 -8.36
C SER A 16 -29.78 12.57 -8.73
N PHE A 17 -29.55 13.77 -9.24
CA PHE A 17 -28.22 14.29 -9.55
C PHE A 17 -27.37 14.45 -8.29
N ILE A 18 -27.91 15.07 -7.24
CA ILE A 18 -27.21 15.18 -5.94
C ILE A 18 -26.89 13.80 -5.37
N PHE A 19 -27.84 12.87 -5.42
CA PHE A 19 -27.62 11.50 -4.96
C PHE A 19 -26.48 10.82 -5.73
N LEU A 20 -26.44 10.96 -7.06
CA LEU A 20 -25.34 10.45 -7.88
C LEU A 20 -23.99 11.06 -7.50
N LEU A 21 -23.95 12.36 -7.17
CA LEU A 21 -22.74 13.01 -6.69
C LEU A 21 -22.30 12.43 -5.33
N ILE A 22 -23.23 12.29 -4.38
CA ILE A 22 -22.93 11.70 -3.05
C ILE A 22 -22.42 10.27 -3.20
N VAL A 23 -23.10 9.45 -4.01
CA VAL A 23 -22.68 8.07 -4.26
C VAL A 23 -21.28 8.04 -4.85
N ARG A 24 -20.99 8.88 -5.85
CA ARG A 24 -19.70 8.89 -6.56
C ARG A 24 -18.54 9.40 -5.71
N TYR A 25 -18.74 10.51 -5.00
CA TYR A 25 -17.65 11.23 -4.33
C TYR A 25 -17.50 10.90 -2.85
N LEU A 26 -18.53 10.36 -2.19
CA LEU A 26 -18.48 9.97 -0.78
C LEU A 26 -18.59 8.46 -0.61
N LEU A 27 -19.65 7.82 -1.10
CA LEU A 27 -19.90 6.41 -0.80
C LEU A 27 -18.94 5.46 -1.53
N LEU A 28 -18.72 5.66 -2.83
CA LEU A 28 -17.82 4.84 -3.64
C LEU A 28 -16.38 4.80 -3.10
N PRO A 29 -15.71 5.93 -2.82
CA PRO A 29 -14.35 5.89 -2.28
C PRO A 29 -14.30 5.30 -0.86
N LEU A 30 -15.37 5.41 -0.07
CA LEU A 30 -15.42 4.84 1.29
C LEU A 30 -15.54 3.30 1.26
N PHE A 31 -16.43 2.75 0.44
CA PHE A 31 -16.75 1.31 0.45
C PHE A 31 -15.94 0.48 -0.55
N MET A 32 -15.46 1.08 -1.64
CA MET A 32 -14.79 0.34 -2.73
C MET A 32 -13.28 0.65 -2.82
N ARG A 33 -12.69 1.22 -1.76
CA ARG A 33 -11.25 1.55 -1.75
C ARG A 33 -10.42 0.29 -2.02
N PRO A 34 -9.54 0.29 -3.03
CA PRO A 34 -8.68 -0.84 -3.30
C PRO A 34 -7.74 -1.12 -2.12
N ILE A 35 -7.72 -2.36 -1.65
CA ILE A 35 -6.85 -2.82 -0.57
C ILE A 35 -5.61 -3.48 -1.20
N LEU A 36 -4.44 -3.25 -0.62
CA LEU A 36 -3.22 -3.98 -0.92
C LEU A 36 -3.11 -5.16 0.05
N LEU A 37 -3.02 -6.39 -0.46
CA LEU A 37 -2.95 -7.58 0.39
C LEU A 37 -1.51 -7.82 0.83
N GLN A 38 -1.31 -8.24 2.08
CA GLN A 38 0.02 -8.55 2.60
C GLN A 38 0.73 -9.66 1.80
N SER A 39 -0.01 -10.66 1.30
CA SER A 39 0.55 -11.72 0.44
C SER A 39 1.18 -11.19 -0.85
N GLU A 40 0.61 -10.14 -1.43
CA GLU A 40 1.12 -9.50 -2.65
C GLU A 40 2.38 -8.71 -2.37
N ILE A 41 2.42 -8.02 -1.22
CA ILE A 41 3.62 -7.34 -0.73
C ILE A 41 4.76 -8.35 -0.52
N LEU A 42 4.48 -9.44 0.19
CA LEU A 42 5.47 -10.48 0.47
C LEU A 42 5.99 -11.12 -0.81
N THR A 43 5.10 -11.39 -1.78
CA THR A 43 5.51 -11.97 -3.07
C THR A 43 6.40 -11.00 -3.85
N PHE A 44 6.04 -9.71 -3.90
CA PHE A 44 6.86 -8.68 -4.54
C PHE A 44 8.25 -8.55 -3.88
N LEU A 45 8.31 -8.45 -2.55
CA LEU A 45 9.57 -8.30 -1.81
C LEU A 45 10.43 -9.55 -1.89
N ASN A 46 9.85 -10.75 -1.83
CA ASN A 46 10.59 -12.01 -1.98
C ASN A 46 11.25 -12.11 -3.37
N ASN A 47 10.54 -11.69 -4.43
CA ASN A 47 11.12 -11.65 -5.78
C ASN A 47 12.30 -10.67 -5.89
N LYS A 48 12.36 -9.67 -5.00
CA LYS A 48 13.45 -8.69 -4.88
C LYS A 48 14.49 -9.06 -3.81
N GLN A 49 14.35 -10.21 -3.14
CA GLN A 49 15.21 -10.65 -2.04
C GLN A 49 15.23 -9.68 -0.84
N LEU A 50 14.11 -9.01 -0.58
CA LEU A 50 13.97 -8.04 0.50
C LEU A 50 13.12 -8.59 1.65
N ILE A 51 13.48 -8.22 2.87
CA ILE A 51 12.73 -8.54 4.09
C ILE A 51 11.67 -7.48 4.30
N TYR A 52 10.41 -7.90 4.43
CA TYR A 52 9.30 -7.01 4.75
C TYR A 52 9.48 -6.34 6.12
N ARG A 53 9.32 -5.01 6.16
CA ARG A 53 9.32 -4.22 7.40
C ARG A 53 7.93 -3.70 7.71
N GLU A 54 7.43 -2.79 6.88
CA GLU A 54 6.14 -2.17 7.09
C GLU A 54 5.54 -1.66 5.77
N HIS A 55 4.25 -1.32 5.81
CA HIS A 55 3.58 -0.61 4.74
C HIS A 55 2.52 0.34 5.29
N HIS A 56 2.29 1.45 4.59
CA HIS A 56 1.33 2.47 4.98
C HIS A 56 0.48 2.91 3.79
N ALA A 57 -0.81 3.14 4.00
CA ALA A 57 -1.65 3.79 3.02
C ALA A 57 -1.35 5.29 3.00
N ILE A 58 -1.17 5.86 1.80
CA ILE A 58 -0.96 7.29 1.61
C ILE A 58 -2.14 7.90 0.82
N GLY A 59 -2.44 9.17 1.09
CA GLY A 59 -3.59 9.87 0.47
C GLY A 59 -3.43 10.05 -1.04
N GLN A 60 -2.23 10.44 -1.49
CA GLN A 60 -1.87 10.55 -2.90
C GLN A 60 -0.35 10.72 -3.03
N LYS A 61 0.24 10.20 -4.10
CA LYS A 61 1.59 10.57 -4.53
C LYS A 61 1.48 11.76 -5.50
N GLN A 62 2.14 12.87 -5.22
CA GLN A 62 2.09 14.08 -6.08
C GLN A 62 2.84 13.91 -7.40
N THR A 63 3.76 12.95 -7.51
CA THR A 63 4.78 12.92 -8.57
C THR A 63 4.70 11.72 -9.52
N VAL A 64 3.91 10.68 -9.24
CA VAL A 64 3.81 9.53 -10.14
C VAL A 64 2.36 9.13 -10.32
N THR A 65 1.64 9.91 -11.11
CA THR A 65 0.39 9.46 -11.71
C THR A 65 0.74 8.60 -12.91
N PRO A 66 0.36 7.31 -12.94
CA PRO A 66 0.38 6.56 -14.20
C PRO A 66 -0.44 7.33 -15.23
N GLU A 67 0.02 7.36 -16.48
CA GLU A 67 -0.71 7.96 -17.60
C GLU A 67 -2.01 7.20 -17.86
N LEU A 68 -3.03 7.48 -17.05
CA LEU A 68 -4.38 6.96 -17.22
C LEU A 68 -5.10 7.83 -18.25
N SER A 69 -5.74 7.18 -19.22
CA SER A 69 -6.62 7.89 -20.14
C SER A 69 -7.76 8.57 -19.37
N PHE A 70 -8.35 9.63 -19.94
CA PHE A 70 -9.46 10.35 -19.30
C PHE A 70 -10.59 9.39 -18.90
N TYR A 71 -10.90 8.41 -19.75
CA TYR A 71 -11.88 7.36 -19.47
C TYR A 71 -11.50 6.49 -18.27
N GLN A 72 -10.24 6.06 -18.17
CA GLN A 72 -9.77 5.29 -17.03
C GLN A 72 -9.83 6.11 -15.73
N LYS A 73 -9.53 7.41 -15.77
CA LYS A 73 -9.65 8.29 -14.59
C LYS A 73 -11.08 8.36 -14.05
N ILE A 74 -12.09 8.35 -14.93
CA ILE A 74 -13.50 8.40 -14.50
C ILE A 74 -14.10 7.03 -14.15
N THR A 75 -13.44 5.93 -14.53
CA THR A 75 -13.91 4.55 -14.34
C THR A 75 -13.02 3.72 -13.42
N SER A 76 -12.05 4.33 -12.74
CA SER A 76 -11.18 3.60 -11.82
C SER A 76 -11.08 4.31 -10.48
N ILE A 77 -10.81 3.52 -9.44
CA ILE A 77 -10.41 4.01 -8.13
C ILE A 77 -9.01 3.46 -7.88
N SER A 78 -8.10 4.35 -7.49
CA SER A 78 -6.74 4.00 -7.11
C SER A 78 -6.52 4.20 -5.62
N SER A 79 -5.67 3.37 -5.04
CA SER A 79 -5.13 3.58 -3.70
C SER A 79 -3.63 3.43 -3.72
N TYR A 80 -2.98 4.29 -2.96
CA TYR A 80 -1.55 4.46 -2.93
C TYR A 80 -1.02 3.97 -1.60
N PHE A 81 0.05 3.20 -1.65
CA PHE A 81 0.70 2.63 -0.48
C PHE A 81 2.21 2.85 -0.60
N ILE A 82 2.86 3.01 0.55
CA ILE A 82 4.30 2.89 0.69
C ILE A 82 4.61 1.55 1.34
N ILE A 83 5.63 0.88 0.85
CA ILE A 83 6.14 -0.41 1.33
C ILE A 83 7.62 -0.22 1.63
N ILE A 84 8.06 -0.70 2.78
CA ILE A 84 9.47 -0.64 3.19
C ILE A 84 10.01 -2.06 3.24
N GLY A 85 11.03 -2.30 2.43
CA GLY A 85 11.82 -3.53 2.40
C GLY A 85 13.22 -3.27 2.93
N TYR A 86 13.80 -4.28 3.57
CA TYR A 86 15.19 -4.25 4.02
C TYR A 86 16.01 -5.27 3.23
N SER A 87 17.10 -4.83 2.61
CA SER A 87 18.08 -5.70 1.95
C SER A 87 19.12 -6.14 2.96
N LYS A 88 19.20 -7.45 3.20
CA LYS A 88 20.25 -8.01 4.07
C LYS A 88 21.63 -7.99 3.40
N GLU A 89 21.69 -8.11 2.07
CA GLU A 89 22.94 -8.14 1.33
C GLU A 89 23.65 -6.78 1.35
N ASN A 90 22.87 -5.70 1.22
CA ASN A 90 23.39 -4.34 1.14
C ASN A 90 23.20 -3.53 2.42
N ASP A 91 22.68 -4.15 3.50
CA ASP A 91 22.30 -3.48 4.76
C ASP A 91 21.55 -2.15 4.57
N THR A 92 20.62 -2.13 3.62
CA THR A 92 19.94 -0.90 3.19
C THR A 92 18.43 -1.09 3.15
N PHE A 93 17.72 -0.03 3.53
CA PHE A 93 16.28 0.05 3.36
C PHE A 93 15.95 0.55 1.96
N GLN A 94 14.93 -0.06 1.36
CA GLN A 94 14.37 0.31 0.07
C GLN A 94 12.89 0.61 0.25
N VAL A 95 12.46 1.73 -0.32
CA VAL A 95 11.07 2.21 -0.22
C VAL A 95 10.41 2.07 -1.57
N PHE A 96 9.24 1.45 -1.61
CA PHE A 96 8.45 1.24 -2.82
C PHE A 96 7.07 1.86 -2.68
N TYR A 97 6.56 2.39 -3.78
CA TYR A 97 5.16 2.75 -3.90
C TYR A 97 4.41 1.63 -4.57
N ALA A 98 3.28 1.27 -4.00
CA ALA A 98 2.30 0.41 -4.65
C ALA A 98 1.05 1.22 -5.00
N ILE A 99 0.68 1.19 -6.27
CA ILE A 99 -0.54 1.80 -6.80
C ILE A 99 -1.49 0.66 -7.13
N VAL A 100 -2.54 0.51 -6.32
CA VAL A 100 -3.59 -0.49 -6.54
C VAL A 100 -4.75 0.19 -7.23
N THR A 101 -5.02 -0.19 -8.48
CA THR A 101 -6.10 0.38 -9.30
C THR A 101 -7.21 -0.66 -9.47
N LYS A 102 -8.44 -0.29 -9.16
CA LYS A 102 -9.65 -1.09 -9.40
C LYS A 102 -10.49 -0.39 -10.44
N ASN A 103 -10.78 -1.09 -11.54
CA ASN A 103 -11.67 -0.58 -12.57
C ASN A 103 -13.13 -0.87 -12.16
N ILE A 104 -13.94 0.19 -12.07
CA ILE A 104 -15.38 0.10 -11.86
C ILE A 104 -15.98 -0.30 -13.20
N ALA A 105 -16.53 -1.51 -13.27
CA ALA A 105 -17.21 -1.99 -14.47
C ALA A 105 -18.42 -1.09 -14.76
N ILE A 106 -18.44 -0.45 -15.93
CA ILE A 106 -19.66 0.14 -16.47
C ILE A 106 -20.47 -1.01 -17.08
N PRO A 107 -21.77 -1.16 -16.79
CA PRO A 107 -22.59 -2.29 -17.26
C PRO A 107 -22.65 -2.46 -18.79
N PHE A 108 -22.23 -1.47 -19.57
CA PHE A 108 -22.25 -1.48 -21.04
C PHE A 108 -20.86 -1.44 -21.70
N SER A 109 -19.78 -1.42 -20.92
CA SER A 109 -18.42 -1.41 -21.48
C SER A 109 -17.73 -2.73 -21.14
N PHE A 110 -17.51 -3.55 -22.16
CA PHE A 110 -16.66 -4.73 -22.09
C PHE A 110 -15.20 -4.28 -22.17
N PRO A 111 -14.44 -4.34 -21.07
CA PRO A 111 -13.06 -4.79 -21.21
C PRO A 111 -12.89 -6.10 -20.46
N LYS A 112 -12.44 -7.11 -21.20
CA LYS A 112 -11.95 -8.41 -20.72
C LYS A 112 -10.72 -8.30 -19.77
N ASN A 113 -10.27 -7.10 -19.43
CA ASN A 113 -8.95 -6.87 -18.83
C ASN A 113 -9.07 -6.48 -17.35
N LYS A 114 -8.58 -7.39 -16.50
CA LYS A 114 -8.27 -7.29 -15.06
C LYS A 114 -9.04 -6.22 -14.28
N LYS A 115 -10.02 -6.68 -13.50
CA LYS A 115 -10.79 -5.88 -12.51
C LYS A 115 -9.90 -5.10 -11.52
N ARG A 116 -8.64 -5.52 -11.36
CA ARG A 116 -7.65 -4.95 -10.44
C ARG A 116 -6.24 -5.07 -11.01
N SER A 117 -5.45 -4.00 -10.92
CA SER A 117 -4.01 -3.99 -11.22
C SER A 117 -3.22 -3.40 -10.07
N ILE A 118 -1.95 -3.81 -9.95
CA ILE A 118 -1.00 -3.29 -8.96
C ILE A 118 0.27 -2.90 -9.70
N HIS A 119 0.74 -1.68 -9.47
CA HIS A 119 2.00 -1.18 -10.01
C HIS A 119 2.93 -0.84 -8.86
N PHE A 120 4.13 -1.43 -8.86
CA PHE A 120 5.17 -1.13 -7.89
C PHE A 120 6.22 -0.22 -8.52
N ILE A 121 6.60 0.83 -7.81
CA ILE A 121 7.55 1.85 -8.26
C ILE A 121 8.53 2.11 -7.13
N GLU A 122 9.82 1.90 -7.38
CA GLU A 122 10.86 2.18 -6.39
C GLU A 122 11.01 3.70 -6.18
N GLU A 123 11.17 4.13 -4.94
CA GLU A 123 11.45 5.53 -4.62
C GLU A 123 12.94 5.80 -4.74
N THR A 124 13.27 6.80 -5.55
CA THR A 124 14.65 7.25 -5.75
C THR A 124 14.91 8.60 -5.10
N ASN A 125 13.86 9.29 -4.62
CA ASN A 125 14.00 10.58 -3.95
C ASN A 125 14.55 10.42 -2.54
N LEU A 126 15.80 10.84 -2.34
CA LEU A 126 16.52 10.77 -1.06
C LEU A 126 15.80 11.46 0.10
N ASN A 127 15.11 12.58 -0.13
CA ASN A 127 14.41 13.30 0.93
C ASN A 127 13.26 12.46 1.48
N VAL A 128 12.49 11.84 0.58
CA VAL A 128 11.38 10.97 0.96
C VAL A 128 11.92 9.69 1.60
N LEU A 129 12.98 9.11 1.02
CA LEU A 129 13.64 7.94 1.56
C LEU A 129 14.05 8.15 3.03
N ASN A 130 14.73 9.26 3.31
CA ASN A 130 15.19 9.60 4.66
C ASN A 130 14.03 9.74 5.65
N THR A 131 12.90 10.35 5.26
CA THR A 131 11.75 10.46 6.18
C THR A 131 11.18 9.11 6.63
N TRP A 132 11.18 8.11 5.75
CA TRP A 132 10.66 6.78 6.05
C TRP A 132 11.71 5.88 6.71
N ILE A 133 13.00 6.06 6.36
CA ILE A 133 14.11 5.29 6.93
C ILE A 133 14.44 5.74 8.34
N VAL A 134 14.47 7.05 8.62
CA VAL A 134 14.80 7.58 9.98
C VAL A 134 13.80 7.10 11.03
N ASN A 135 12.56 6.79 10.63
CA ASN A 135 11.54 6.25 11.53
C ASN A 135 11.66 4.74 11.78
N GLN A 136 12.57 4.03 11.07
CA GLN A 136 12.82 2.62 11.33
C GLN A 136 13.64 2.47 12.60
N LYS A 137 13.12 1.73 13.58
CA LYS A 137 13.90 1.31 14.75
C LYS A 137 15.08 0.46 14.28
N GLU A 138 16.25 0.67 14.89
CA GLU A 138 17.45 -0.13 14.63
C GLU A 138 17.10 -1.62 14.66
N ILE A 139 17.49 -2.33 13.61
CA ILE A 139 17.35 -3.77 13.54
C ILE A 139 18.36 -4.32 14.54
N ILE A 140 17.90 -4.64 15.75
CA ILE A 140 18.69 -5.46 16.67
C ILE A 140 18.79 -6.82 15.98
N GLU A 141 19.91 -7.07 15.31
CA GLU A 141 20.26 -8.41 14.87
C GLU A 141 20.28 -9.28 16.13
N ILE A 142 19.28 -10.15 16.28
CA ILE A 142 19.31 -11.22 17.28
C ILE A 142 20.33 -12.23 16.77
N ASN A 143 21.59 -11.88 17.00
CA ASN A 143 22.72 -12.71 16.68
C ASN A 143 22.78 -13.81 17.74
N ASN A 144 22.84 -15.07 17.28
CA ASN A 144 23.05 -16.24 18.13
C ASN A 144 24.49 -16.28 18.62
N PHE A 145 25.03 -15.15 19.09
CA PHE A 145 26.37 -14.99 19.56
C PHE A 145 26.34 -14.33 20.93
N CYS A 146 27.17 -14.84 21.83
CA CYS A 146 27.29 -14.26 23.16
C CYS A 146 27.94 -12.88 23.06
N PRO A 147 27.34 -11.82 23.62
CA PRO A 147 27.92 -10.48 23.57
C PRO A 147 29.25 -10.37 24.32
N ALA A 148 29.50 -11.26 25.28
CA ALA A 148 30.73 -11.22 26.09
C ALA A 148 31.90 -12.00 25.48
N CYS A 149 31.64 -13.04 24.66
CA CYS A 149 32.71 -13.91 24.16
C CYS A 149 32.63 -14.22 22.66
N GLY A 150 31.62 -13.72 21.95
CA GLY A 150 31.46 -13.94 20.51
C GLY A 150 31.19 -15.39 20.10
N ASN A 151 31.01 -16.32 21.06
CA ASN A 151 30.71 -17.72 20.74
C ASN A 151 29.25 -17.92 20.38
N LYS A 152 29.01 -18.89 19.49
CA LYS A 152 27.66 -19.23 19.04
C LYS A 152 26.82 -19.77 20.20
N THR A 153 25.67 -19.18 20.43
CA THR A 153 24.77 -19.50 21.54
C THR A 153 23.52 -20.19 21.02
N ASN A 154 23.01 -21.13 21.82
CA ASN A 154 21.69 -21.69 21.59
C ASN A 154 20.68 -20.79 22.33
N PRO A 155 19.69 -20.18 21.63
CA PRO A 155 18.70 -19.31 22.24
C PRO A 155 17.83 -19.99 23.31
N GLN A 156 17.82 -21.32 23.39
CA GLN A 156 17.12 -22.05 24.45
C GLN A 156 17.91 -22.14 25.77
N ASN A 157 19.20 -21.82 25.76
CA ASN A 157 20.03 -21.88 26.96
C ASN A 157 19.92 -20.55 27.73
N GLN A 158 19.59 -20.64 29.03
CA GLN A 158 19.55 -19.48 29.93
C GLN A 158 20.94 -18.85 30.20
N LYS A 159 22.02 -19.49 29.74
CA LYS A 159 23.38 -19.01 29.89
C LYS A 159 24.29 -19.43 28.73
N CYS A 160 25.32 -18.63 28.46
CA CYS A 160 26.38 -18.99 27.52
C CYS A 160 27.16 -20.20 28.03
N THR A 161 27.33 -21.22 27.20
CA THR A 161 28.12 -22.42 27.53
C THR A 161 29.62 -22.14 27.65
N SER A 162 30.12 -21.09 27.00
CA SER A 162 31.56 -20.79 26.98
C SER A 162 32.01 -19.81 28.05
N CYS A 163 31.24 -18.75 28.33
CA CYS A 163 31.63 -17.74 29.33
C CYS A 163 30.70 -17.68 30.55
N GLY A 164 29.63 -18.48 30.59
CA GLY A 164 28.71 -18.52 31.72
C GLY A 164 27.79 -17.30 31.87
N LEU A 165 27.84 -16.33 30.95
CA LEU A 165 26.95 -15.16 30.96
C LEU A 165 25.49 -15.61 30.91
N ALA A 166 24.69 -15.23 31.91
CA ALA A 166 23.27 -15.49 31.93
C ALA A 166 22.53 -14.52 30.98
N TYR A 167 21.62 -15.06 30.18
CA TYR A 167 20.68 -14.26 29.38
C TYR A 167 19.44 -14.05 30.26
N ILE A 168 19.27 -12.83 30.78
CA ILE A 168 18.11 -12.42 31.58
C ILE A 168 16.94 -12.13 30.65
#